data_AF-A0A7S0WUS0-F1
#
_entry.id   AF-A0A7S0WUS0-F1
#
_cell.length_a   1.000
_cell.length_b   1.000
_cell.length_c   1.000
_cell.angle_alpha   90.00
_cell.angle_beta   90.00
_cell.angle_gamma   90.00
#
_symmetry.space_group_name_H-M   'P 1'
#
loop_
_entity.id
_entity.type
_entity.pdbx_description
1 polymer ?
#
loop_
_entity_poly.entity_id
_entity_poly.type
_entity_poly.pdbx_seq_one_letter_code
_entity_poly.pdbx_strand_id
1 'polypeptide(L)'
;METRGSRFSKYQEARIQEVAEEVPEGATPRTIAVQFRGEVCRTAKPGDEVILAGIFLPEPYTGFRAMRAGLLTSTYLEVQAVTQVKTSYAAHVLTPDGARALNAISAGGD
;
A
#
# COMPACT_ATOMS: atom_id res chain seq x y z
N MET A 1 20.98 7.29 -27.13
CA MET A 1 20.09 6.31 -26.46
C MET A 1 18.79 6.31 -27.22
N GLU A 2 18.58 5.29 -28.07
CA GLU A 2 17.33 5.13 -28.84
C GLU A 2 16.25 4.52 -27.94
N THR A 3 15.10 5.19 -27.81
CA THR A 3 14.01 4.78 -26.91
C THR A 3 12.87 4.07 -27.64
N ARG A 4 12.82 4.16 -28.98
CA ARG A 4 11.71 3.67 -29.81
C ARG A 4 11.60 2.14 -29.87
N GLY A 5 12.69 1.42 -29.64
CA GLY A 5 12.71 -0.05 -29.56
C GLY A 5 12.49 -0.61 -28.14
N SER A 6 12.30 0.26 -27.15
CA SER A 6 12.25 -0.14 -25.73
C SER A 6 10.83 -0.04 -25.18
N ARG A 7 10.40 -1.05 -24.41
CA ARG A 7 9.14 -1.00 -23.67
C ARG A 7 9.37 -0.40 -22.29
N PHE A 8 8.64 0.67 -21.97
CA PHE A 8 8.64 1.28 -20.65
C PHE A 8 7.39 0.90 -19.87
N SER A 9 7.54 0.77 -18.55
CA SER A 9 6.45 0.49 -17.62
C SER A 9 6.38 1.56 -16.55
N LYS A 10 5.17 1.82 -16.04
CA LYS A 10 4.97 2.69 -14.88
C LYS A 10 5.66 2.08 -13.66
N TYR A 11 6.29 2.93 -12.86
CA TYR A 11 6.95 2.57 -11.61
C TYR A 11 6.66 3.65 -10.58
N GLN A 12 6.37 3.23 -9.34
CA GLN A 12 6.19 4.10 -8.20
C GLN A 12 6.71 3.38 -6.96
N GLU A 13 7.37 4.12 -6.07
CA GLU A 13 7.83 3.61 -4.78
C GLU A 13 7.13 4.38 -3.66
N ALA A 14 6.82 3.69 -2.56
CA ALA A 14 6.29 4.32 -1.37
C ALA A 14 6.84 3.63 -0.11
N ARG A 15 6.61 4.27 1.04
CA ARG A 15 6.83 3.67 2.36
C ARG A 15 5.50 3.58 3.07
N ILE A 16 5.21 2.41 3.61
CA ILE A 16 4.01 2.14 4.40
C ILE A 16 4.41 2.08 5.85
N GLN A 17 3.61 2.70 6.70
CA GLN A 17 3.76 2.70 8.15
C GLN A 17 2.66 1.84 8.76
N GLU A 18 2.98 1.17 9.87
CA GLU A 18 2.00 0.45 10.70
C GLU A 18 0.84 1.38 11.12
N VAL A 19 -0.34 0.78 11.33
CA VAL A 19 -1.51 1.51 11.84
C VAL A 19 -1.30 1.81 13.33
N ALA A 20 -1.78 2.96 13.81
CA ALA A 20 -1.47 3.44 15.16
C ALA A 20 -1.93 2.47 16.27
N GLU A 21 -3.01 1.74 16.04
CA GLU A 21 -3.58 0.77 16.97
C GLU A 21 -2.73 -0.51 17.09
N GLU A 22 -1.92 -0.82 16.08
CA GLU A 22 -1.04 -2.00 16.05
C GLU A 22 0.34 -1.71 16.66
N VAL A 23 0.68 -0.44 16.87
CA VAL A 23 1.98 -0.04 17.42
C VAL A 23 1.98 -0.20 18.94
N PRO A 24 2.94 -0.95 19.52
CA PRO A 24 3.04 -1.10 20.97
C PRO A 24 3.23 0.24 21.67
N GLU A 25 2.66 0.37 22.87
CA GLU A 25 2.78 1.59 23.67
C GLU A 25 4.26 1.92 23.94
N GLY A 26 4.64 3.17 23.64
CA GLY A 26 6.02 3.66 23.78
C GLY A 26 6.99 3.25 22.65
N ALA A 27 6.57 2.44 21.68
CA ALA A 27 7.39 2.10 20.51
C ALA A 27 7.21 3.10 19.37
N THR A 28 8.27 3.28 18.55
CA THR A 28 8.16 4.04 17.29
C THR A 28 7.60 3.14 16.19
N PRO A 29 6.62 3.61 15.38
CA PRO A 29 6.07 2.85 14.27
C PRO A 29 7.13 2.43 13.25
N ARG A 30 7.04 1.19 12.77
CA ARG A 30 7.93 0.66 11.75
C ARG A 30 7.41 0.99 10.36
N THR A 31 8.33 0.98 9.39
CA THR A 31 8.00 1.21 7.99
C THR A 31 8.57 0.13 7.10
N ILE A 32 7.85 -0.17 6.02
CA ILE A 32 8.28 -1.08 4.97
C ILE A 32 8.30 -0.35 3.63
N ALA A 33 9.32 -0.62 2.81
CA ALA A 33 9.38 -0.11 1.44
C ALA A 33 8.50 -0.95 0.53
N VAL A 34 7.72 -0.30 -0.34
CA VAL A 34 6.84 -0.98 -1.28
C VAL A 34 7.04 -0.42 -2.69
N GLN A 35 6.98 -1.29 -3.68
CA GLN A 35 7.12 -0.95 -5.09
C GLN A 35 5.84 -1.31 -5.85
N PHE A 36 5.31 -0.34 -6.58
CA PHE A 36 4.17 -0.49 -7.48
C PHE A 36 4.68 -0.52 -8.92
N ARG A 37 4.24 -1.50 -9.70
CA ARG A 37 4.60 -1.65 -11.12
C ARG A 37 3.35 -1.74 -11.98
N GLY A 38 3.37 -1.11 -13.15
CA GLY A 38 2.30 -1.22 -14.13
C GLY A 38 0.99 -0.56 -13.67
N GLU A 39 -0.08 -1.33 -13.60
CA GLU A 39 -1.45 -0.81 -13.40
C GLU A 39 -1.75 -0.41 -11.96
N VAL A 40 -1.09 -1.04 -10.97
CA VAL A 40 -1.23 -0.67 -9.55
C VAL A 40 -0.58 0.67 -9.21
N CYS A 41 0.17 1.29 -10.12
CA CYS A 41 0.68 2.64 -9.89
C CYS A 41 -0.47 3.66 -9.81
N ARG A 42 -0.32 4.67 -8.94
CA ARG A 42 -1.30 5.76 -8.70
C ARG A 42 -2.61 5.34 -8.03
N THR A 43 -2.72 4.12 -7.52
CA THR A 43 -3.90 3.65 -6.76
C THR A 43 -3.84 3.99 -5.27
N ALA A 44 -2.71 4.48 -4.77
CA ALA A 44 -2.55 4.92 -3.38
C ALA A 44 -1.89 6.29 -3.33
N LYS A 45 -2.30 7.10 -2.34
CA LYS A 45 -1.79 8.45 -2.06
C LYS A 45 -1.26 8.53 -0.63
N PRO A 46 -0.37 9.49 -0.34
CA PRO A 46 0.05 9.75 1.04
C PRO A 46 -1.16 10.05 1.94
N GLY A 47 -1.23 9.36 3.08
CA GLY A 47 -2.34 9.48 4.04
C GLY A 47 -3.51 8.54 3.80
N ASP A 48 -3.51 7.78 2.69
CA ASP A 48 -4.51 6.74 2.47
C ASP A 48 -4.26 5.55 3.41
N GLU A 49 -5.35 4.98 3.91
CA GLU A 49 -5.35 3.70 4.62
C GLU A 49 -5.58 2.58 3.62
N VAL A 50 -4.56 1.74 3.42
CA VAL A 50 -4.54 0.75 2.34
C VAL A 50 -4.14 -0.63 2.85
N ILE A 51 -4.78 -1.64 2.28
CA ILE A 51 -4.39 -3.04 2.41
C ILE A 51 -3.66 -3.43 1.13
N LEU A 52 -2.41 -3.88 1.27
CA LEU A 52 -1.55 -4.26 0.15
C LEU A 52 -1.33 -5.77 0.17
N ALA A 53 -1.50 -6.42 -0.99
CA ALA A 53 -1.08 -7.80 -1.20
C ALA A 53 0.05 -7.82 -2.23
N GLY A 54 1.08 -8.62 -1.98
CA GLY A 54 2.29 -8.59 -2.79
C GLY A 54 3.28 -9.69 -2.46
N ILE A 55 4.44 -9.62 -3.11
CA ILE A 55 5.55 -10.55 -2.95
C ILE A 55 6.68 -9.84 -2.21
N PHE A 56 7.16 -10.43 -1.12
CA PHE A 56 8.25 -9.86 -0.34
C PHE A 56 9.59 -10.29 -0.94
N LEU A 57 10.39 -9.33 -1.39
CA LEU A 57 11.60 -9.57 -2.16
C LEU A 57 12.81 -8.88 -1.51
N PRO A 58 13.99 -9.53 -1.53
CA PRO A 58 15.24 -8.87 -1.15
C PRO A 58 15.74 -7.99 -2.31
N GLU A 59 16.28 -6.83 -1.96
CA GLU A 59 17.05 -5.97 -2.84
C GLU A 59 18.51 -5.96 -2.37
N PRO A 60 19.45 -6.48 -3.19
CA PRO A 60 20.85 -6.51 -2.82
C PRO A 60 21.41 -5.08 -2.77
N TYR A 61 22.18 -4.76 -1.73
CA TYR A 61 22.93 -3.52 -1.73
C TYR A 61 23.99 -3.55 -2.83
N THR A 62 24.13 -2.45 -3.55
CA THR A 62 25.14 -2.27 -4.62
C THR A 62 26.11 -1.13 -4.28
N GLY A 63 27.27 -1.12 -4.94
CA GLY A 63 28.29 -0.07 -4.79
C GLY A 63 28.87 0.04 -3.37
N PHE A 64 29.15 1.26 -2.92
CA PHE A 64 29.71 1.51 -1.57
C PHE A 64 28.83 1.01 -0.43
N ARG A 65 27.51 0.88 -0.65
CA ARG A 65 26.58 0.33 0.35
C ARG A 65 26.82 -1.17 0.54
N ALA A 66 27.14 -1.90 -0.53
CA ALA A 66 27.46 -3.33 -0.47
C ALA A 66 28.69 -3.62 0.39
N MET A 67 29.73 -2.78 0.28
CA MET A 67 30.99 -2.93 1.04
C MET A 67 30.78 -2.86 2.55
N ARG A 68 29.75 -2.15 3.03
CA ARG A 68 29.42 -2.02 4.46
C ARG A 68 28.31 -2.94 4.93
N ALA A 69 27.43 -3.37 4.02
CA ALA A 69 26.23 -4.14 4.37
C ALA A 69 26.54 -5.58 4.81
N GLY A 70 27.68 -6.15 4.38
CA GLY A 70 28.01 -7.54 4.68
C GLY A 70 26.95 -8.50 4.12
N LEU A 71 26.27 -9.26 4.99
CA LEU A 71 25.17 -10.17 4.63
C LEU A 71 23.78 -9.53 4.72
N LEU A 72 23.68 -8.26 5.12
CA LEU A 72 22.40 -7.56 5.18
C LEU A 72 21.87 -7.34 3.77
N THR A 73 20.57 -7.57 3.59
CA THR A 73 19.85 -7.24 2.36
C THR A 73 18.74 -6.26 2.69
N SER A 74 18.52 -5.29 1.80
CA SER A 74 17.31 -4.48 1.89
C SER A 74 16.14 -5.35 1.45
N THR A 75 14.94 -5.02 1.88
CA THR A 75 13.74 -5.75 1.47
C THR A 75 12.65 -4.77 1.09
N TYR A 76 11.83 -5.17 0.13
CA TYR A 76 10.65 -4.42 -0.28
C TYR A 76 9.51 -5.38 -0.62
N LEU A 77 8.29 -4.87 -0.54
CA LEU A 77 7.10 -5.57 -1.02
C LEU A 77 6.80 -5.13 -2.46
N GLU A 78 6.83 -6.06 -3.41
CA GLU A 78 6.29 -5.83 -4.74
C GLU A 78 4.77 -6.00 -4.73
N VAL A 79 4.05 -4.90 -4.95
CA VAL A 79 2.60 -4.86 -4.81
C VAL A 79 1.91 -5.48 -6.03
N GLN A 80 1.02 -6.45 -5.77
CA GLN A 80 0.19 -7.11 -6.78
C GLN A 80 -1.27 -6.62 -6.72
N ALA A 81 -1.77 -6.28 -5.54
CA ALA A 81 -3.12 -5.74 -5.37
C ALA A 81 -3.18 -4.69 -4.26
N VAL A 82 -4.07 -3.71 -4.43
CA VAL A 82 -4.30 -2.59 -3.51
C VAL A 82 -5.79 -2.51 -3.22
N THR A 83 -6.16 -2.52 -1.94
CA THR A 83 -7.53 -2.25 -1.49
C THR A 83 -7.50 -1.02 -0.58
N GLN A 84 -8.26 0.02 -0.95
CA GLN A 84 -8.41 1.20 -0.10
C GLN A 84 -9.47 0.93 0.97
N VAL A 85 -9.14 1.15 2.24
CA VAL A 85 -10.10 1.00 3.34
C VAL A 85 -11.17 2.07 3.26
N LYS A 86 -10.77 3.32 3.00
CA LYS A 86 -11.69 4.44 2.80
C LYS A 86 -11.92 4.65 1.31
N THR A 87 -13.06 4.16 0.84
CA THR A 87 -13.51 4.39 -0.54
C THR A 87 -14.13 5.78 -0.65
N SER A 88 -13.85 6.50 -1.74
CA SER A 88 -14.53 7.78 -2.00
C SER A 88 -16.05 7.59 -2.05
N TYR A 89 -16.81 8.59 -1.62
CA TYR A 89 -18.28 8.54 -1.61
C TYR A 89 -18.90 8.11 -2.96
N ALA A 90 -18.26 8.45 -4.08
CA ALA A 90 -18.74 8.10 -5.42
C ALA A 90 -18.59 6.62 -5.77
N ALA A 91 -17.70 5.88 -5.10
CA ALA A 91 -17.43 4.47 -5.34
C ALA A 91 -17.90 3.57 -4.19
N HIS A 92 -18.53 4.15 -3.16
CA HIS A 92 -19.02 3.40 -2.02
C HIS A 92 -20.23 2.55 -2.42
N VAL A 93 -20.04 1.24 -2.51
CA VAL A 93 -21.13 0.28 -2.73
C VAL A 93 -21.79 0.01 -1.38
N LEU A 94 -23.08 0.33 -1.24
CA LEU A 94 -23.84 -0.10 -0.06
C LEU A 94 -23.91 -1.62 -0.06
N THR A 95 -23.34 -2.23 0.97
CA THR A 95 -23.56 -3.65 1.22
C THR A 95 -25.04 -3.87 1.59
N PRO A 96 -25.63 -5.02 1.25
CA PRO A 96 -27.01 -5.34 1.65
C PRO A 96 -27.22 -5.23 3.17
N ASP A 97 -26.20 -5.54 3.96
CA ASP A 97 -26.21 -5.42 5.42
C ASP A 97 -26.19 -3.96 5.87
N GLY A 98 -25.35 -3.13 5.24
CA GLY A 98 -25.33 -1.70 5.47
C GLY A 98 -26.67 -1.04 5.15
N ALA A 99 -27.32 -1.45 4.05
CA ALA A 99 -28.64 -0.95 3.68
C ALA A 99 -29.72 -1.34 4.71
N ARG A 100 -29.69 -2.57 5.22
CA ARG A 100 -30.60 -3.04 6.27
C ARG A 100 -30.41 -2.26 7.58
N ALA A 101 -29.17 -2.04 8.00
CA ALA A 101 -28.87 -1.24 9.17
C ALA A 101 -29.35 0.21 9.02
N LEU A 102 -29.12 0.81 7.85
CA LEU A 102 -29.57 2.18 7.55
C LEU A 102 -31.10 2.30 7.61
N ASN A 103 -31.82 1.33 7.03
CA ASN A 103 -33.28 1.28 7.07
C ASN A 103 -33.82 1.08 8.49
N ALA A 104 -33.15 0.26 9.31
CA ALA A 104 -33.55 0.04 10.70
C ALA A 104 -33.40 1.31 11.55
N ILE A 105 -32.31 2.06 11.36
CA ILE A 105 -32.08 3.35 12.02
C ILE A 105 -33.09 4.39 11.53
N SER A 106 -33.36 4.44 10.22
CA SER A 106 -34.36 5.36 9.66
C SER A 106 -35.79 5.06 10.12
N ALA A 107 -36.10 3.82 10.49
CA ALA A 107 -37.41 3.42 10.98
C ALA A 107 -37.59 3.62 12.50
N GLY A 108 -36.48 3.79 13.25
CA GLY A 108 -36.49 3.96 14.71
C GLY A 108 -36.27 5.40 15.20
N GLY A 109 -36.21 6.38 14.30
CA GLY A 109 -36.05 7.79 14.65
C GLY A 109 -37.39 8.50 14.84
N ASP A 110 -37.83 8.61 16.09
CA ASP A 110 -38.60 9.75 16.61
C ASP A 110 -37.62 10.80 17.18
#